data_AF-D4E878-F1
#
_entry.id   AF-D4E878-F1
#
_cell.length_a   1.000
_cell.length_b   1.000
_cell.length_c   1.000
_cell.angle_alpha   90.00
_cell.angle_beta   90.00
_cell.angle_gamma   90.00
#
_symmetry.space_group_name_H-M   'P 1'
#
loop_
_entity.id
_entity.type
_entity.pdbx_description
1 polymer ?
#
loop_
_entity_poly.entity_id
_entity_poly.type
_entity_poly.pdbx_seq_one_letter_code
_entity_poly.pdbx_strand_id
1 'polypeptide(L)'
;MRMTAQQFISPNEIRAKFSHAMSDMYQKEVPLYGALLDLVAETNRELLSNDAELAHQLQITGEIERLAMERHGAIRVGTAHELATLRRLFNVMGMAPVGYYDLAVAGVPVHSTAFRAVHEKDLQTSPFRVFTSLLRLELIEQPELRALAERLLGRRQIFTERALELITLHEAQGGLDRTQASEFIEQALETFRWHSQATVSAAEYRQLHDQHRLIADVVAFKGPHINHLTPRTLDIDLVQDGMPQRGITPKAVIEGPPRRKCPILLRQTSFKALEEPVAFVEHNGTTVAGHHTARFGEIEQRGVALTPKGRALYDRLLQATNHALQAAPSEKNADRYNQLLQDNFQSFPDDYTTLREQQLAWFRYFPTECGLAAKDSLDKHSSLEQLIAQDYVRFQPLVYEDFLPVSAAGIFQSNLGDNQHAQYNAASSRSAFEMALGAQVIDELTLYQQTQQRSVQACAQALGLDALAL
;
A
#
# COMPACT_ATOMS: atom_id res chain seq x y z
N MET A 1 7.16 -13.71 45.67
CA MET A 1 6.19 -13.08 44.75
C MET A 1 6.32 -13.77 43.40
N ARG A 2 5.27 -14.46 42.93
CA ARG A 2 5.24 -14.93 41.54
C ARG A 2 5.04 -13.69 40.67
N MET A 3 6.03 -13.32 39.87
CA MET A 3 5.82 -12.37 38.77
C MET A 3 4.74 -12.99 37.87
N THR A 4 3.55 -12.42 37.88
CA THR A 4 2.55 -12.65 36.84
C THR A 4 3.24 -12.34 35.52
N ALA A 5 3.36 -13.33 34.64
CA ALA A 5 3.88 -13.11 33.29
C ALA A 5 3.08 -11.98 32.67
N GLN A 6 3.74 -10.85 32.40
CA GLN A 6 3.08 -9.67 31.86
C GLN A 6 2.55 -10.05 30.47
N GLN A 7 1.22 -10.03 30.33
CA GLN A 7 0.58 -10.51 29.10
C GLN A 7 0.67 -9.41 28.04
N PHE A 8 1.69 -9.50 27.19
CA PHE A 8 1.83 -8.61 26.05
C PHE A 8 0.67 -8.80 25.06
N ILE A 9 0.28 -7.70 24.44
CA ILE A 9 -0.72 -7.69 23.37
C ILE A 9 -0.06 -8.10 22.05
N SER A 10 -0.82 -8.76 21.16
CA SER A 10 -0.30 -9.12 19.84
C SER A 10 0.00 -7.87 19.00
N PRO A 11 1.14 -7.82 18.28
CA PRO A 11 1.42 -6.76 17.31
C PRO A 11 0.30 -6.58 16.27
N ASN A 12 -0.43 -7.65 15.95
CA ASN A 12 -1.59 -7.60 15.05
C ASN A 12 -2.75 -6.77 15.61
N GLU A 13 -3.00 -6.87 16.92
CA GLU A 13 -4.02 -6.06 17.60
C GLU A 13 -3.58 -4.59 17.68
N ILE A 14 -2.28 -4.32 17.91
CA ILE A 14 -1.74 -2.95 17.87
C ILE A 14 -1.92 -2.36 16.46
N ARG A 15 -1.57 -3.11 15.41
CA ARG A 15 -1.71 -2.69 14.01
C ARG A 15 -3.17 -2.42 13.63
N ALA A 16 -4.10 -3.28 14.03
CA ALA A 16 -5.53 -3.09 13.79
C ALA A 16 -6.04 -1.79 14.45
N LYS A 17 -5.70 -1.57 15.73
CA LYS A 17 -6.09 -0.36 16.47
C LYS A 17 -5.45 0.91 15.90
N PHE A 18 -4.17 0.84 15.50
CA PHE A 18 -3.48 1.95 14.88
C PHE A 18 -4.12 2.33 13.52
N SER A 19 -4.42 1.35 12.66
CA SER A 19 -5.13 1.57 11.40
C SER A 19 -6.50 2.26 11.61
N HIS A 20 -7.26 1.79 12.60
CA HIS A 20 -8.55 2.39 12.95
C HIS A 20 -8.41 3.83 13.46
N ALA A 21 -7.49 4.07 14.40
CA ALA A 21 -7.26 5.40 14.94
C ALA A 21 -6.70 6.38 13.88
N MET A 22 -5.89 5.87 12.94
CA MET A 22 -5.43 6.63 11.77
C MET A 22 -6.60 7.00 10.84
N SER A 23 -7.52 6.07 10.58
CA SER A 23 -8.75 6.35 9.84
C SER A 23 -9.59 7.43 10.50
N ASP A 24 -9.83 7.32 11.80
CA ASP A 24 -10.65 8.29 12.55
C ASP A 24 -10.01 9.68 12.54
N MET A 25 -8.69 9.76 12.67
CA MET A 25 -7.94 11.00 12.53
C MET A 25 -8.10 11.57 11.11
N TYR A 26 -7.85 10.76 10.09
CA TYR A 26 -7.90 11.22 8.70
C TYR A 26 -9.31 11.63 8.26
N GLN A 27 -10.36 10.94 8.74
CA GLN A 27 -11.76 11.31 8.47
C GLN A 27 -12.13 12.67 9.06
N LYS A 28 -11.63 12.99 10.27
CA LYS A 28 -11.84 14.31 10.89
C LYS A 28 -11.13 15.42 10.11
N GLU A 29 -9.96 15.12 9.57
CA GLU A 29 -9.17 16.10 8.82
C GLU A 29 -9.66 16.25 7.36
N VAL A 30 -10.19 15.18 6.75
CA VAL A 30 -10.61 15.14 5.34
C VAL A 30 -12.04 14.57 5.23
N PRO A 31 -13.10 15.39 5.30
CA PRO A 31 -14.49 14.88 5.33
C PRO A 31 -14.91 14.04 4.13
N LEU A 32 -14.36 14.31 2.92
CA LEU A 32 -14.63 13.50 1.72
C LEU A 32 -14.15 12.05 1.86
N TYR A 33 -13.19 11.78 2.75
CA TYR A 33 -12.78 10.42 3.08
C TYR A 33 -13.92 9.63 3.73
N GLY A 34 -14.69 10.25 4.63
CA GLY A 34 -15.86 9.62 5.23
C GLY A 34 -16.91 9.23 4.18
N ALA A 35 -17.21 10.15 3.27
CA ALA A 35 -18.14 9.90 2.17
C ALA A 35 -17.67 8.76 1.24
N LEU A 36 -16.35 8.64 1.01
CA LEU A 36 -15.77 7.52 0.27
C LEU A 36 -15.95 6.19 1.01
N LEU A 37 -15.72 6.15 2.32
CA LEU A 37 -15.90 4.93 3.11
C LEU A 37 -17.34 4.42 3.06
N ASP A 38 -18.31 5.31 3.15
CA ASP A 38 -19.73 4.97 3.04
C ASP A 38 -20.05 4.35 1.67
N LEU A 39 -19.59 4.99 0.59
CA LEU A 39 -19.77 4.51 -0.78
C LEU A 39 -19.12 3.14 -1.02
N VAL A 40 -17.91 2.93 -0.49
CA VAL A 40 -17.21 1.64 -0.56
C VAL A 40 -17.96 0.56 0.21
N ALA A 41 -18.44 0.88 1.42
CA ALA A 41 -19.20 -0.06 2.23
C ALA A 41 -20.53 -0.45 1.58
N GLU A 42 -21.22 0.49 0.94
CA GLU A 42 -22.42 0.25 0.13
C GLU A 42 -22.12 -0.66 -1.07
N THR A 43 -21.13 -0.30 -1.89
CA THR A 43 -20.75 -1.05 -3.10
C THR A 43 -20.34 -2.48 -2.76
N ASN A 44 -19.49 -2.66 -1.75
CA ASN A 44 -19.03 -3.99 -1.33
C ASN A 44 -20.19 -4.86 -0.85
N ARG A 45 -21.11 -4.29 -0.07
CA ARG A 45 -22.27 -5.03 0.45
C ARG A 45 -23.23 -5.43 -0.68
N GLU A 46 -23.48 -4.54 -1.64
CA GLU A 46 -24.32 -4.84 -2.80
C GLU A 46 -23.72 -5.98 -3.63
N LEU A 47 -22.43 -5.92 -3.95
CA LEU A 47 -21.75 -6.97 -4.70
C LEU A 47 -21.79 -8.32 -3.98
N LEU A 48 -21.46 -8.35 -2.69
CA LEU A 48 -21.50 -9.58 -1.90
C LEU A 48 -22.91 -10.17 -1.78
N SER A 49 -23.96 -9.34 -1.87
CA SER A 49 -25.34 -9.81 -1.88
C SER A 49 -25.80 -10.36 -3.23
N ASN A 50 -25.20 -9.88 -4.32
CA ASN A 50 -25.57 -10.24 -5.70
C ASN A 50 -24.67 -11.31 -6.31
N ASP A 51 -23.46 -11.51 -5.78
CA ASP A 51 -22.47 -12.46 -6.26
C ASP A 51 -22.08 -13.46 -5.15
N ALA A 52 -22.82 -14.58 -5.11
CA ALA A 52 -22.61 -15.64 -4.14
C ALA A 52 -21.27 -16.37 -4.32
N GLU A 53 -20.73 -16.41 -5.56
CA GLU A 53 -19.45 -17.05 -5.85
C GLU A 53 -18.30 -16.23 -5.26
N LEU A 54 -18.32 -14.91 -5.47
CA LEU A 54 -17.36 -13.98 -4.86
C LEU A 54 -17.44 -14.00 -3.33
N ALA A 55 -18.64 -13.97 -2.76
CA ALA A 55 -18.82 -14.04 -1.31
C ALA A 55 -18.23 -15.32 -0.72
N HIS A 56 -18.49 -16.47 -1.35
CA HIS A 56 -17.95 -17.77 -0.94
C HIS A 56 -16.42 -17.84 -1.12
N GLN A 57 -15.87 -17.30 -2.21
CA GLN A 57 -14.42 -17.18 -2.40
C GLN A 57 -13.77 -16.40 -1.24
N LEU A 58 -14.30 -15.23 -0.88
CA LEU A 58 -13.75 -14.40 0.20
C LEU A 58 -13.93 -15.04 1.59
N GLN A 59 -14.97 -15.86 1.78
CA GLN A 59 -15.12 -16.68 2.99
C GLN A 59 -14.02 -17.75 3.08
N ILE A 60 -13.72 -18.46 1.99
CA ILE A 60 -12.66 -19.47 1.96
C ILE A 60 -11.30 -18.83 2.25
N THR A 61 -11.00 -17.69 1.63
CA THR A 61 -9.69 -17.04 1.84
C THR A 61 -9.59 -16.40 3.22
N GLY A 62 -10.71 -16.05 3.85
CA GLY A 62 -10.81 -15.29 5.11
C GLY A 62 -10.87 -13.77 4.89
N GLU A 63 -10.73 -13.31 3.64
CA GLU A 63 -10.68 -11.88 3.32
C GLU A 63 -11.99 -11.14 3.64
N ILE A 64 -13.11 -11.86 3.72
CA ILE A 64 -14.41 -11.28 4.08
C ILE A 64 -14.38 -10.60 5.47
N GLU A 65 -13.57 -11.11 6.40
CA GLU A 65 -13.47 -10.59 7.77
C GLU A 65 -12.65 -9.30 7.84
N ARG A 66 -11.66 -9.15 6.95
CA ARG A 66 -10.75 -7.99 6.95
C ARG A 66 -11.16 -6.87 6.00
N LEU A 67 -12.03 -7.14 5.02
CA LEU A 67 -12.38 -6.23 3.92
C LEU A 67 -12.81 -4.84 4.39
N ALA A 68 -13.69 -4.74 5.40
CA ALA A 68 -14.20 -3.47 5.90
C ALA A 68 -13.13 -2.60 6.61
N MET A 69 -12.05 -3.23 7.07
CA MET A 69 -10.95 -2.56 7.77
C MET A 69 -9.72 -2.37 6.87
N GLU A 70 -9.71 -2.98 5.69
CA GLU A 70 -8.55 -3.01 4.82
C GLU A 70 -8.26 -1.64 4.22
N ARG A 71 -7.06 -1.13 4.55
CA ARG A 71 -6.61 0.21 4.18
C ARG A 71 -5.10 0.22 3.93
N HIS A 72 -4.64 1.18 3.15
CA HIS A 72 -3.24 1.58 3.15
C HIS A 72 -3.08 3.08 3.35
N GLY A 73 -1.99 3.48 4.00
CA GLY A 73 -1.56 4.88 4.07
C GLY A 73 -0.34 5.14 3.21
N ALA A 74 -0.11 6.39 2.84
CA ALA A 74 1.14 6.83 2.23
C ALA A 74 1.73 8.03 2.96
N ILE A 75 3.03 7.98 3.20
CA ILE A 75 3.80 9.02 3.91
C ILE A 75 5.14 9.26 3.23
N ARG A 76 5.73 10.42 3.51
CA ARG A 76 7.01 10.85 2.95
C ARG A 76 7.91 11.40 4.05
N VAL A 77 9.15 10.90 4.14
CA VAL A 77 10.17 11.35 5.09
C VAL A 77 11.35 11.98 4.36
N GLY A 78 12.07 12.84 5.06
CA GLY A 78 13.16 13.64 4.50
C GLY A 78 14.56 13.10 4.80
N THR A 79 14.71 12.24 5.82
CA THR A 79 16.05 11.78 6.24
C THR A 79 16.13 10.27 6.48
N ALA A 80 17.34 9.74 6.39
CA ALA A 80 17.64 8.35 6.75
C ALA A 80 17.29 8.04 8.21
N HIS A 81 17.56 8.97 9.14
CA HIS A 81 17.23 8.79 10.55
C HIS A 81 15.71 8.64 10.78
N GLU A 82 14.91 9.44 10.07
CA GLU A 82 13.45 9.34 10.09
C GLU A 82 12.98 7.98 9.56
N LEU A 83 13.52 7.53 8.42
CA LEU A 83 13.18 6.23 7.83
C LEU A 83 13.55 5.05 8.75
N ALA A 84 14.77 5.05 9.29
CA ALA A 84 15.24 4.00 10.21
C ALA A 84 14.41 3.95 11.50
N THR A 85 13.96 5.10 12.01
CA THR A 85 13.11 5.17 13.20
C THR A 85 11.68 4.73 12.89
N LEU A 86 11.13 5.10 11.72
CA LEU A 86 9.84 4.57 11.26
C LEU A 86 9.86 3.04 11.12
N ARG A 87 10.96 2.44 10.66
CA ARG A 87 11.09 0.97 10.64
C ARG A 87 10.91 0.38 12.03
N ARG A 88 11.52 0.99 13.06
CA ARG A 88 11.38 0.54 14.46
C ARG A 88 9.96 0.75 14.97
N LEU A 89 9.35 1.89 14.67
CA LEU A 89 7.95 2.19 14.99
C LEU A 89 7.00 1.16 14.38
N PHE A 90 7.12 0.88 13.08
CA PHE A 90 6.29 -0.10 12.37
C PHE A 90 6.55 -1.54 12.86
N ASN A 91 7.75 -1.86 13.32
CA ASN A 91 8.06 -3.16 13.91
C ASN A 91 7.26 -3.46 15.19
N VAL A 92 6.93 -2.45 16.02
CA VAL A 92 6.02 -2.61 17.18
C VAL A 92 4.67 -3.18 16.76
N MET A 93 4.24 -2.87 15.54
CA MET A 93 2.98 -3.31 14.93
C MET A 93 3.14 -4.55 14.04
N GLY A 94 4.29 -5.23 14.09
CA GLY A 94 4.55 -6.42 13.26
C GLY A 94 4.59 -6.11 11.76
N MET A 95 4.99 -4.90 11.39
CA MET A 95 5.10 -4.47 9.99
C MET A 95 6.57 -4.41 9.58
N ALA A 96 6.92 -5.16 8.53
CA ALA A 96 8.26 -5.23 7.96
C ALA A 96 8.33 -4.47 6.63
N PRO A 97 9.51 -3.96 6.23
CA PRO A 97 9.70 -3.30 4.94
C PRO A 97 9.72 -4.32 3.80
N VAL A 98 8.75 -4.24 2.89
CA VAL A 98 8.57 -5.15 1.76
C VAL A 98 8.61 -4.37 0.45
N GLY A 99 9.35 -4.90 -0.52
CA GLY A 99 9.53 -4.31 -1.83
C GLY A 99 10.42 -3.06 -1.84
N TYR A 100 10.92 -2.75 -3.03
CA TYR A 100 11.69 -1.54 -3.32
C TYR A 100 11.12 -0.83 -4.53
N TYR A 101 10.83 0.46 -4.39
CA TYR A 101 10.21 1.28 -5.45
C TYR A 101 11.11 2.51 -5.70
N ASP A 102 11.78 2.56 -6.85
CA ASP A 102 12.55 3.76 -7.25
C ASP A 102 11.69 4.64 -8.16
N LEU A 103 11.14 5.72 -7.61
CA LEU A 103 10.27 6.64 -8.35
C LEU A 103 11.06 7.72 -9.10
N ALA A 104 12.39 7.76 -8.96
CA ALA A 104 13.24 8.68 -9.72
C ALA A 104 13.14 8.45 -11.23
N VAL A 105 12.94 7.21 -11.66
CA VAL A 105 12.73 6.87 -13.09
C VAL A 105 11.43 7.46 -13.65
N ALA A 106 10.48 7.82 -12.78
CA ALA A 106 9.25 8.52 -13.11
C ALA A 106 9.35 10.04 -12.86
N GLY A 107 10.55 10.58 -12.65
CA GLY A 107 10.78 12.02 -12.42
C GLY A 107 10.39 12.50 -11.03
N VAL A 108 10.15 11.60 -10.07
CA VAL A 108 9.81 11.94 -8.68
C VAL A 108 11.03 11.69 -7.79
N PRO A 109 11.53 12.68 -7.02
CA PRO A 109 12.84 12.58 -6.34
C PRO A 109 12.79 11.73 -5.05
N VAL A 110 12.19 10.53 -5.11
CA VAL A 110 12.04 9.64 -3.95
C VAL A 110 12.30 8.18 -4.33
N HIS A 111 12.59 7.39 -3.32
CA HIS A 111 12.55 5.93 -3.35
C HIS A 111 11.84 5.40 -2.10
N SER A 112 11.23 4.21 -2.17
CA SER A 112 10.20 3.81 -1.20
C SER A 112 10.21 2.31 -0.90
N THR A 113 9.52 1.95 0.19
CA THR A 113 9.17 0.57 0.58
C THR A 113 7.76 0.57 1.18
N ALA A 114 7.14 -0.61 1.30
CA ALA A 114 5.87 -0.79 1.99
C ALA A 114 6.08 -1.46 3.34
N PHE A 115 5.69 -0.81 4.43
CA PHE A 115 5.64 -1.45 5.74
C PHE A 115 4.34 -2.24 5.87
N ARG A 116 4.42 -3.56 6.10
CA ARG A 116 3.25 -4.44 6.24
C ARG A 116 3.53 -5.75 6.95
N ALA A 117 2.49 -6.44 7.38
CA ALA A 117 2.61 -7.83 7.83
C ALA A 117 2.99 -8.75 6.65
N VAL A 118 3.68 -9.85 6.94
CA VAL A 118 4.29 -10.73 5.91
C VAL A 118 3.71 -12.14 5.87
N HIS A 119 2.96 -12.54 6.91
CA HIS A 119 2.34 -13.86 7.01
C HIS A 119 0.82 -13.76 6.84
N GLU A 120 0.21 -14.72 6.14
CA GLU A 120 -1.21 -14.71 5.80
C GLU A 120 -2.12 -14.61 7.04
N LYS A 121 -1.78 -15.29 8.13
CA LYS A 121 -2.50 -15.20 9.42
C LYS A 121 -2.52 -13.78 10.01
N ASP A 122 -1.41 -13.04 9.89
CA ASP A 122 -1.30 -11.69 10.42
C ASP A 122 -2.05 -10.69 9.52
N LEU A 123 -1.96 -10.91 8.20
CA LEU A 123 -2.71 -10.15 7.19
C LEU A 123 -4.22 -10.33 7.34
N GLN A 124 -4.70 -11.50 7.79
CA GLN A 124 -6.13 -11.68 8.08
C GLN A 124 -6.60 -10.86 9.28
N THR A 125 -5.76 -10.69 10.30
CA THR A 125 -6.13 -9.84 11.46
C THR A 125 -6.13 -8.36 11.10
N SER A 126 -5.11 -7.92 10.35
CA SER A 126 -5.03 -6.55 9.85
C SER A 126 -4.08 -6.48 8.66
N PRO A 127 -4.60 -6.25 7.44
CA PRO A 127 -3.80 -6.07 6.23
C PRO A 127 -3.33 -4.61 6.09
N PHE A 128 -3.26 -3.83 7.17
CA PHE A 128 -2.85 -2.44 7.11
C PHE A 128 -1.41 -2.31 6.60
N ARG A 129 -1.22 -1.40 5.64
CA ARG A 129 0.01 -1.19 4.88
C ARG A 129 0.35 0.30 4.87
N VAL A 130 1.64 0.65 4.96
CA VAL A 130 2.09 2.04 4.81
C VAL A 130 3.19 2.14 3.77
N PHE A 131 2.90 2.82 2.66
CA PHE A 131 3.87 3.16 1.64
C PHE A 131 4.72 4.34 2.12
N THR A 132 6.00 4.11 2.39
CA THR A 132 6.89 5.10 2.98
C THR A 132 7.97 5.47 1.99
N SER A 133 7.98 6.73 1.58
CA SER A 133 8.95 7.28 0.63
C SER A 133 10.01 8.11 1.34
N LEU A 134 11.27 7.94 0.97
CA LEU A 134 12.38 8.78 1.40
C LEU A 134 12.75 9.77 0.29
N LEU A 135 12.78 11.05 0.62
CA LEU A 135 13.25 12.11 -0.26
C LEU A 135 14.75 11.96 -0.55
N ARG A 136 15.11 12.04 -1.83
CA ARG A 136 16.48 11.97 -2.34
C ARG A 136 17.02 13.37 -2.58
N LEU A 137 17.60 13.97 -1.54
CA LEU A 137 18.12 15.35 -1.60
C LEU A 137 19.22 15.53 -2.66
N GLU A 138 19.95 14.47 -3.00
CA GLU A 138 20.97 14.49 -4.06
C GLU A 138 20.38 14.74 -5.45
N LEU A 139 19.07 14.58 -5.64
CA LEU A 139 18.34 14.90 -6.87
C LEU A 139 17.84 16.35 -6.93
N ILE A 140 18.04 17.15 -5.88
CA ILE A 140 17.76 18.60 -5.90
C ILE A 140 18.92 19.30 -6.62
N GLU A 141 18.68 19.81 -7.83
CA GLU A 141 19.73 20.36 -8.70
C GLU A 141 20.42 21.59 -8.11
N GLN A 142 19.67 22.50 -7.50
CA GLN A 142 20.20 23.75 -6.94
C GLN A 142 20.90 23.50 -5.60
N PRO A 143 22.23 23.71 -5.50
CA PRO A 143 22.99 23.39 -4.27
C PRO A 143 22.52 24.20 -3.05
N GLU A 144 22.15 25.46 -3.24
CA GLU A 144 21.66 26.32 -2.15
C GLU A 144 20.31 25.84 -1.61
N LEU A 145 19.41 25.40 -2.50
CA LEU A 145 18.11 24.84 -2.14
C LEU A 145 18.26 23.48 -1.44
N ARG A 146 19.19 22.65 -1.92
CA ARG A 146 19.55 21.38 -1.26
C ARG A 146 20.05 21.63 0.16
N ALA A 147 20.98 22.57 0.34
CA ALA A 147 21.50 22.94 1.66
C ALA A 147 20.40 23.54 2.56
N LEU A 148 19.45 24.29 2.00
CA LEU A 148 18.27 24.75 2.73
C LEU A 148 17.43 23.56 3.22
N ALA A 149 17.09 22.62 2.33
CA ALA A 149 16.33 21.43 2.69
C ALA A 149 17.02 20.59 3.77
N GLU A 150 18.33 20.36 3.65
CA GLU A 150 19.14 19.65 4.64
C GLU A 150 19.09 20.32 6.03
N ARG A 151 19.25 21.66 6.09
CA ARG A 151 19.17 22.40 7.37
C ARG A 151 17.78 22.33 7.99
N LEU A 152 16.73 22.44 7.19
CA LEU A 152 15.34 22.41 7.66
C LEU A 152 14.94 21.03 8.19
N LEU A 153 15.35 19.97 7.48
CA LEU A 153 15.14 18.60 7.92
C LEU A 153 16.01 18.24 9.14
N GLY A 154 17.25 18.75 9.20
CA GLY A 154 18.17 18.47 10.31
C GLY A 154 17.77 19.05 11.66
N ARG A 155 16.87 20.05 11.70
CA ARG A 155 16.43 20.70 12.95
C ARG A 155 15.09 20.19 13.49
N ARG A 156 14.35 19.35 12.75
CA ARG A 156 13.04 18.87 13.18
C ARG A 156 13.15 17.55 13.95
N GLN A 157 12.20 17.32 14.84
CA GLN A 157 11.97 16.04 15.50
C GLN A 157 10.52 15.64 15.21
N ILE A 158 10.34 14.56 14.44
CA ILE A 158 9.01 14.13 13.99
C ILE A 158 8.34 13.16 14.96
N PHE A 159 9.11 12.53 15.86
CA PHE A 159 8.60 11.58 16.84
C PHE A 159 8.51 12.24 18.21
N THR A 160 7.44 11.96 18.95
CA THR A 160 7.40 12.36 20.35
C THR A 160 8.42 11.57 21.16
N GLU A 161 8.97 12.17 22.23
CA GLU A 161 9.90 11.49 23.14
C GLU A 161 9.29 10.19 23.67
N ARG A 162 8.00 10.23 24.01
CA ARG A 162 7.28 9.06 24.53
C ARG A 162 7.12 7.94 23.50
N ALA A 163 6.93 8.25 22.21
CA ALA A 163 6.92 7.23 21.17
C ALA A 163 8.28 6.51 21.09
N LEU A 164 9.39 7.25 21.18
CA LEU A 164 10.75 6.70 21.14
C LEU A 164 11.03 5.81 22.35
N GLU A 165 10.58 6.21 23.55
CA GLU A 165 10.67 5.40 24.76
C GLU A 165 9.92 4.08 24.63
N LEU A 166 8.69 4.11 24.12
CA LEU A 166 7.85 2.92 23.96
C LEU A 166 8.38 1.97 22.89
N ILE A 167 8.96 2.49 21.81
CA ILE A 167 9.69 1.67 20.82
C ILE A 167 10.87 0.96 21.49
N THR A 168 11.68 1.69 22.26
CA THR A 168 12.86 1.14 22.94
C THR A 168 12.45 0.11 24.00
N LEU A 169 11.35 0.36 24.72
CA LEU A 169 10.78 -0.58 25.68
C LEU A 169 10.31 -1.88 24.99
N HIS A 170 9.57 -1.76 23.87
CA HIS A 170 9.14 -2.89 23.06
C HIS A 170 10.34 -3.76 22.63
N GLU A 171 11.40 -3.14 22.13
CA GLU A 171 12.63 -3.83 21.71
C GLU A 171 13.34 -4.54 22.89
N ALA A 172 13.34 -3.93 24.07
CA ALA A 172 14.01 -4.48 25.26
C ALA A 172 13.28 -5.66 25.90
N GLN A 173 11.93 -5.63 25.95
CA GLN A 173 11.13 -6.66 26.64
C GLN A 173 10.40 -7.62 25.68
N GLY A 174 10.42 -7.35 24.37
CA GLY A 174 9.82 -8.21 23.33
C GLY A 174 8.32 -8.00 23.08
N GLY A 175 7.73 -6.92 23.61
CA GLY A 175 6.29 -6.66 23.50
C GLY A 175 5.86 -5.41 24.27
N LEU A 176 4.59 -5.03 24.15
CA LEU A 176 3.95 -4.01 24.98
C LEU A 176 2.74 -4.62 25.67
N ASP A 177 2.43 -4.21 26.90
CA ASP A 177 1.13 -4.54 27.50
C ASP A 177 0.02 -3.64 26.92
N ARG A 178 -1.23 -3.87 27.37
CA ARG A 178 -2.40 -3.14 26.83
C ARG A 178 -2.33 -1.63 27.06
N THR A 179 -1.82 -1.18 28.20
CA THR A 179 -1.73 0.25 28.53
C THR A 179 -0.63 0.90 27.70
N GLN A 180 0.55 0.27 27.67
CA GLN A 180 1.69 0.73 26.89
C GLN A 180 1.37 0.78 25.39
N ALA A 181 0.65 -0.22 24.86
CA ALA A 181 0.27 -0.24 23.45
C ALA A 181 -0.75 0.86 23.10
N SER A 182 -1.68 1.17 24.00
CA SER A 182 -2.65 2.26 23.80
C SER A 182 -1.94 3.61 23.76
N GLU A 183 -1.02 3.84 24.70
CA GLU A 183 -0.18 5.03 24.72
C GLU A 183 0.73 5.12 23.49
N PHE A 184 1.30 3.99 23.05
CA PHE A 184 2.12 3.93 21.84
C PHE A 184 1.33 4.37 20.61
N ILE A 185 0.08 3.92 20.47
CA ILE A 185 -0.78 4.29 19.33
C ILE A 185 -1.06 5.80 19.34
N GLU A 186 -1.42 6.36 20.49
CA GLU A 186 -1.68 7.80 20.64
C GLU A 186 -0.43 8.63 20.27
N GLN A 187 0.73 8.25 20.80
CA GLN A 187 1.99 8.96 20.57
C GLN A 187 2.51 8.79 19.12
N ALA A 188 2.31 7.61 18.52
CA ALA A 188 2.67 7.38 17.13
C ALA A 188 1.79 8.20 16.17
N LEU A 189 0.49 8.37 16.46
CA LEU A 189 -0.42 9.15 15.62
C LEU A 189 -0.01 10.62 15.48
N GLU A 190 0.60 11.21 16.53
CA GLU A 190 1.11 12.60 16.46
C GLU A 190 2.19 12.78 15.38
N THR A 191 2.90 11.71 15.00
CA THR A 191 3.88 11.76 13.91
C THR A 191 3.21 12.04 12.55
N PHE A 192 1.95 11.62 12.36
CA PHE A 192 1.26 11.61 11.08
C PHE A 192 0.13 12.64 10.97
N ARG A 193 -0.10 13.42 12.04
CA ARG A 193 -1.17 14.42 12.13
C ARG A 193 -0.91 15.59 11.16
N TRP A 194 -1.99 16.17 10.63
CA TRP A 194 -1.88 17.43 9.90
C TRP A 194 -1.46 18.59 10.82
N HIS A 195 -0.58 19.45 10.33
CA HIS A 195 -0.30 20.72 10.96
C HIS A 195 -0.43 21.85 9.93
N SER A 196 -1.40 22.74 10.13
CA SER A 196 -1.64 23.90 9.26
C SER A 196 -0.56 24.99 9.35
N GLN A 197 0.41 24.86 10.24
CA GLN A 197 1.53 25.78 10.37
C GLN A 197 2.80 25.15 9.80
N ALA A 198 3.35 25.79 8.76
CA ALA A 198 4.62 25.41 8.16
C ALA A 198 5.81 25.76 9.08
N THR A 199 6.96 25.15 8.81
CA THR A 199 8.23 25.37 9.52
C THR A 199 9.17 26.34 8.78
N VAL A 200 8.66 27.00 7.73
CA VAL A 200 9.41 27.84 6.80
C VAL A 200 8.65 29.13 6.49
N SER A 201 9.37 30.14 5.98
CA SER A 201 8.79 31.37 5.43
C SER A 201 8.06 31.12 4.10
N ALA A 202 7.21 32.07 3.70
CA ALA A 202 6.52 31.97 2.41
C ALA A 202 7.49 32.03 1.20
N ALA A 203 8.64 32.67 1.36
CA ALA A 203 9.69 32.71 0.33
C ALA A 203 10.40 31.34 0.20
N GLU A 204 10.84 30.76 1.32
CA GLU A 204 11.49 29.43 1.34
C GLU A 204 10.54 28.34 0.82
N TYR A 205 9.26 28.38 1.23
CA TYR A 205 8.25 27.46 0.71
C TYR A 205 8.11 27.54 -0.82
N ARG A 206 8.03 28.75 -1.38
CA ARG A 206 7.95 28.93 -2.84
C ARG A 206 9.17 28.36 -3.56
N GLN A 207 10.38 28.62 -3.04
CA GLN A 207 11.61 28.05 -3.62
C GLN A 207 11.59 26.51 -3.66
N LEU A 208 11.17 25.87 -2.56
CA LEU A 208 11.03 24.41 -2.50
C LEU A 208 9.94 23.90 -3.46
N HIS A 209 8.82 24.62 -3.54
CA HIS A 209 7.66 24.27 -4.35
C HIS A 209 7.94 24.36 -5.85
N ASP A 210 8.62 25.44 -6.27
CA ASP A 210 8.97 25.72 -7.67
C ASP A 210 9.96 24.68 -8.21
N GLN A 211 10.86 24.15 -7.37
CA GLN A 211 11.70 23.03 -7.74
C GLN A 211 10.86 21.76 -7.94
N HIS A 212 10.07 21.38 -6.93
CA HIS A 212 9.16 20.24 -7.02
C HIS A 212 8.19 20.25 -5.85
N ARG A 213 6.88 20.11 -6.10
CA ARG A 213 5.84 20.16 -5.05
C ARG A 213 6.07 19.17 -3.90
N LEU A 214 6.57 17.98 -4.20
CA LEU A 214 6.92 16.96 -3.20
C LEU A 214 8.03 17.46 -2.24
N ILE A 215 9.00 18.23 -2.72
CA ILE A 215 10.06 18.76 -1.85
C ILE A 215 9.46 19.71 -0.82
N ALA A 216 8.59 20.63 -1.25
CA ALA A 216 7.89 21.51 -0.32
C ALA A 216 7.02 20.74 0.69
N ASP A 217 6.26 19.74 0.22
CA ASP A 217 5.43 18.86 1.05
C ASP A 217 6.23 18.14 2.15
N VAL A 218 7.44 17.67 1.84
CA VAL A 218 8.29 16.98 2.82
C VAL A 218 9.03 17.94 3.75
N VAL A 219 9.59 19.02 3.21
CA VAL A 219 10.55 19.88 3.93
C VAL A 219 9.86 20.98 4.74
N ALA A 220 8.73 21.50 4.27
CA ALA A 220 8.10 22.69 4.85
C ALA A 220 7.22 22.40 6.08
N PHE A 221 7.00 21.13 6.46
CA PHE A 221 6.06 20.74 7.50
C PHE A 221 6.74 20.02 8.67
N LYS A 222 6.05 20.01 9.81
CA LYS A 222 6.57 19.50 11.10
C LYS A 222 6.86 17.99 11.07
N GLY A 223 6.10 17.21 10.31
CA GLY A 223 6.21 15.77 10.25
C GLY A 223 5.58 15.19 8.99
N PRO A 224 5.71 13.87 8.79
CA PRO A 224 5.21 13.14 7.63
C PRO A 224 3.70 12.92 7.72
N HIS A 225 2.92 13.98 7.52
CA HIS A 225 1.46 13.88 7.51
C HIS A 225 0.96 12.85 6.47
N ILE A 226 -0.20 12.25 6.73
CA ILE A 226 -0.82 11.28 5.82
C ILE A 226 -1.11 11.97 4.48
N ASN A 227 -0.50 11.47 3.40
CA ASN A 227 -0.75 11.97 2.05
C ASN A 227 -2.15 11.56 1.57
N HIS A 228 -2.45 10.27 1.73
CA HIS A 228 -3.74 9.65 1.52
C HIS A 228 -3.89 8.41 2.40
N LEU A 229 -5.14 8.05 2.66
CA LEU A 229 -5.53 6.78 3.27
C LEU A 229 -6.56 6.12 2.35
N THR A 230 -6.24 4.95 1.84
CA THR A 230 -6.95 4.32 0.72
C THR A 230 -7.72 3.11 1.24
N PRO A 231 -9.06 3.06 1.12
CA PRO A 231 -9.85 1.88 1.46
C PRO A 231 -9.87 0.87 0.29
N ARG A 232 -10.22 -0.38 0.58
CA ARG A 232 -10.41 -1.43 -0.44
C ARG A 232 -11.87 -1.52 -0.91
N THR A 233 -12.10 -1.44 -2.21
CA THR A 233 -13.37 -1.79 -2.88
C THR A 233 -13.26 -3.11 -3.64
N LEU A 234 -14.38 -3.81 -3.81
CA LEU A 234 -14.51 -5.00 -4.66
C LEU A 234 -14.76 -4.66 -6.14
N ASP A 235 -15.32 -3.49 -6.44
CA ASP A 235 -15.46 -2.97 -7.80
C ASP A 235 -15.13 -1.47 -7.80
N ILE A 236 -14.00 -1.13 -8.42
CA ILE A 236 -13.53 0.25 -8.53
C ILE A 236 -14.32 1.06 -9.55
N ASP A 237 -14.90 0.42 -10.58
CA ASP A 237 -15.66 1.10 -11.62
C ASP A 237 -16.98 1.63 -11.02
N LEU A 238 -17.69 0.80 -10.24
CA LEU A 238 -18.90 1.22 -9.53
C LEU A 238 -18.63 2.34 -8.52
N VAL A 239 -17.51 2.28 -7.79
CA VAL A 239 -17.15 3.36 -6.86
C VAL A 239 -16.80 4.64 -7.62
N GLN A 240 -16.03 4.56 -8.71
CA GLN A 240 -15.68 5.73 -9.53
C GLN A 240 -16.95 6.40 -10.11
N ASP A 241 -17.91 5.62 -10.60
CA ASP A 241 -19.19 6.13 -11.10
C ASP A 241 -20.06 6.76 -10.00
N GLY A 242 -19.98 6.23 -8.78
CA GLY A 242 -20.71 6.75 -7.61
C GLY A 242 -20.10 7.99 -6.96
N MET A 243 -18.80 8.23 -7.13
CA MET A 243 -18.05 9.32 -6.48
C MET A 243 -18.66 10.71 -6.75
N PRO A 244 -19.07 11.09 -7.98
CA PRO A 244 -19.67 12.41 -8.24
C PRO A 244 -20.95 12.68 -7.43
N GLN A 245 -21.75 11.64 -7.15
CA GLN A 245 -22.97 11.77 -6.34
C GLN A 245 -22.67 12.06 -4.86
N ARG A 246 -21.44 11.78 -4.43
CA ARG A 246 -20.91 12.07 -3.09
C ARG A 246 -20.06 13.35 -3.05
N GLY A 247 -20.05 14.15 -4.12
CA GLY A 247 -19.24 15.36 -4.23
C GLY A 247 -17.74 15.10 -4.44
N ILE A 248 -17.37 13.88 -4.82
CA ILE A 248 -15.99 13.48 -5.10
C ILE A 248 -15.79 13.52 -6.61
N THR A 249 -14.78 14.24 -7.09
CA THR A 249 -14.41 14.26 -8.52
C THR A 249 -13.20 13.35 -8.74
N PRO A 250 -13.38 12.10 -9.19
CA PRO A 250 -12.28 11.21 -9.52
C PRO A 250 -11.55 11.68 -10.78
N LYS A 251 -10.29 11.24 -10.90
CA LYS A 251 -9.62 11.20 -12.21
C LYS A 251 -10.30 10.17 -13.11
N ALA A 252 -10.39 10.43 -14.40
CA ALA A 252 -10.95 9.51 -15.39
C ALA A 252 -10.07 8.28 -15.58
N VAL A 253 -8.74 8.43 -15.48
CA VAL A 253 -7.81 7.31 -15.64
C VAL A 253 -7.77 6.46 -14.37
N ILE A 254 -8.02 5.16 -14.52
CA ILE A 254 -7.74 4.14 -13.50
C ILE A 254 -6.39 3.50 -13.84
N GLU A 255 -5.48 3.50 -12.88
CA GLU A 255 -4.20 2.83 -13.00
C GLU A 255 -4.30 1.35 -12.67
N GLY A 256 -3.41 0.56 -13.26
CA GLY A 256 -3.41 -0.89 -13.15
C GLY A 256 -3.87 -1.57 -14.45
N PRO A 257 -4.22 -2.87 -14.39
CA PRO A 257 -4.86 -3.55 -15.51
C PRO A 257 -6.26 -2.97 -15.80
N PRO A 258 -6.84 -3.24 -16.98
CA PRO A 258 -8.23 -2.90 -17.22
C PRO A 258 -9.17 -3.75 -16.35
N ARG A 259 -10.48 -3.52 -16.45
CA ARG A 259 -11.49 -4.37 -15.82
C ARG A 259 -11.34 -5.83 -16.31
N ARG A 260 -11.45 -6.78 -15.37
CA ARG A 260 -11.21 -8.21 -15.57
C ARG A 260 -12.12 -9.05 -14.67
N LYS A 261 -12.47 -10.26 -15.11
CA LYS A 261 -13.18 -11.26 -14.30
C LYS A 261 -12.29 -11.81 -13.18
N CYS A 262 -11.00 -11.99 -13.47
CA CYS A 262 -9.97 -12.38 -12.52
C CYS A 262 -9.01 -11.19 -12.35
N PRO A 263 -9.30 -10.22 -11.46
CA PRO A 263 -8.44 -9.07 -11.24
C PRO A 263 -7.02 -9.49 -10.87
N ILE A 264 -6.02 -8.78 -11.39
CA ILE A 264 -4.59 -9.01 -11.12
C ILE A 264 -3.97 -7.76 -10.50
N LEU A 265 -2.98 -7.93 -9.62
CA LEU A 265 -2.34 -6.84 -8.88
C LEU A 265 -3.38 -5.96 -8.17
N LEU A 266 -3.47 -4.69 -8.53
CA LEU A 266 -4.52 -3.79 -8.08
C LEU A 266 -4.89 -2.79 -9.17
N ARG A 267 -6.08 -2.23 -9.04
CA ARG A 267 -6.54 -1.06 -9.79
C ARG A 267 -6.72 0.09 -8.81
N GLN A 268 -6.38 1.31 -9.19
CA GLN A 268 -6.48 2.47 -8.31
C GLN A 268 -6.83 3.75 -9.07
N THR A 269 -7.52 4.68 -8.41
CA THR A 269 -7.72 6.04 -8.89
C THR A 269 -7.72 7.01 -7.72
N SER A 270 -7.49 8.28 -8.02
CA SER A 270 -7.37 9.35 -7.02
C SER A 270 -8.32 10.50 -7.31
N PHE A 271 -8.55 11.34 -6.31
CA PHE A 271 -9.33 12.57 -6.40
C PHE A 271 -8.68 13.67 -5.55
N LYS A 272 -8.89 14.93 -5.94
CA LYS A 272 -8.49 16.07 -5.09
C LYS A 272 -9.41 16.09 -3.87
N ALA A 273 -8.86 15.89 -2.68
CA ALA A 273 -9.66 15.80 -1.46
C ALA A 273 -9.80 17.17 -0.77
N LEU A 274 -8.70 17.92 -0.62
CA LEU A 274 -8.76 19.23 0.04
C LEU A 274 -7.57 20.12 -0.35
N GLU A 275 -7.82 21.41 -0.51
CA GLU A 275 -6.78 22.44 -0.51
C GLU A 275 -6.82 23.15 0.83
N GLU A 276 -5.71 23.11 1.57
CA GLU A 276 -5.69 23.50 2.97
C GLU A 276 -5.03 24.89 3.15
N PRO A 277 -5.60 25.75 4.02
CA PRO A 277 -4.95 26.98 4.41
C PRO A 277 -3.71 26.65 5.25
N VAL A 278 -2.58 27.26 4.90
CA VAL A 278 -1.30 27.10 5.60
C VAL A 278 -0.80 28.45 6.09
N ALA A 279 -0.33 28.48 7.33
CA ALA A 279 0.37 29.62 7.92
C ALA A 279 1.89 29.42 7.79
N PHE A 280 2.54 30.26 7.00
CA PHE A 280 4.00 30.32 6.88
C PHE A 280 4.59 31.14 8.02
N VAL A 281 5.74 30.73 8.54
CA VAL A 281 6.41 31.39 9.68
C VAL A 281 7.62 32.14 9.15
N GLU A 282 7.54 33.47 9.17
CA GLU A 282 8.62 34.35 8.73
C GLU A 282 9.76 34.39 9.76
N HIS A 283 10.97 34.79 9.35
CA HIS A 283 12.16 34.81 10.23
C HIS A 283 12.02 35.73 11.45
N ASN A 284 11.12 36.71 11.39
CA ASN A 284 10.77 37.61 12.50
C ASN A 284 9.69 37.03 13.44
N GLY A 285 9.23 35.78 13.19
CA GLY A 285 8.19 35.10 13.97
C GLY A 285 6.75 35.45 13.59
N THR A 286 6.53 36.34 12.62
CA THR A 286 5.18 36.64 12.12
C THR A 286 4.66 35.54 11.21
N THR A 287 3.33 35.40 11.12
CA THR A 287 2.69 34.41 10.28
C THR A 287 2.06 35.03 9.04
N VAL A 288 2.29 34.41 7.88
CA VAL A 288 1.71 34.82 6.59
C VAL A 288 0.77 33.72 6.11
N ALA A 289 -0.46 34.09 5.76
CA ALA A 289 -1.44 33.15 5.22
C ALA A 289 -1.09 32.74 3.78
N GLY A 290 -1.26 31.47 3.48
CA GLY A 290 -1.17 30.91 2.13
C GLY A 290 -1.91 29.57 2.04
N HIS A 291 -1.60 28.80 1.01
CA HIS A 291 -2.28 27.54 0.72
C HIS A 291 -1.27 26.45 0.37
N HIS A 292 -1.62 25.21 0.71
CA HIS A 292 -0.90 24.02 0.28
C HIS A 292 -1.90 22.96 -0.19
N THR A 293 -1.58 22.33 -1.32
CA THR A 293 -2.34 21.17 -1.81
C THR A 293 -1.50 19.92 -1.52
N ALA A 294 -1.75 19.30 -0.35
CA ALA A 294 -1.09 18.06 0.07
C ALA A 294 -1.95 16.81 -0.15
N ARG A 295 -3.27 16.94 -0.01
CA ARG A 295 -4.15 15.81 0.32
C ARG A 295 -4.99 15.38 -0.86
N PHE A 296 -4.76 14.13 -1.24
CA PHE A 296 -5.54 13.42 -2.23
C PHE A 296 -6.30 12.31 -1.52
N GLY A 297 -7.49 12.03 -2.00
CA GLY A 297 -8.15 10.78 -1.69
C GLY A 297 -7.79 9.77 -2.76
N GLU A 298 -7.75 8.51 -2.38
CA GLU A 298 -7.46 7.40 -3.29
C GLU A 298 -8.38 6.24 -2.94
N ILE A 299 -8.69 5.42 -3.94
CA ILE A 299 -9.44 4.17 -3.82
C ILE A 299 -8.68 3.06 -4.55
N GLU A 300 -8.70 1.85 -4.01
CA GLU A 300 -8.09 0.68 -4.65
C GLU A 300 -9.00 -0.56 -4.68
N GLN A 301 -8.87 -1.34 -5.75
CA GLN A 301 -9.40 -2.70 -5.86
C GLN A 301 -8.23 -3.67 -6.01
N ARG A 302 -8.17 -4.68 -5.13
CA ARG A 302 -7.05 -5.65 -5.09
C ARG A 302 -7.46 -6.97 -5.73
N GLY A 303 -6.61 -7.43 -6.65
CA GLY A 303 -6.69 -8.71 -7.33
C GLY A 303 -5.65 -9.71 -6.85
N VAL A 304 -5.36 -10.70 -7.68
CA VAL A 304 -4.39 -11.76 -7.38
C VAL A 304 -2.94 -11.28 -7.57
N ALA A 305 -2.05 -11.72 -6.66
CA ALA A 305 -0.63 -11.52 -6.75
C ALA A 305 -0.03 -12.30 -7.93
N LEU A 306 0.85 -11.65 -8.69
CA LEU A 306 1.47 -12.26 -9.87
C LEU A 306 2.80 -12.93 -9.54
N THR A 307 3.11 -14.01 -10.25
CA THR A 307 4.46 -14.60 -10.28
C THR A 307 5.41 -13.70 -11.09
N PRO A 308 6.73 -13.92 -11.06
CA PRO A 308 7.65 -13.23 -11.98
C PRO A 308 7.22 -13.32 -13.45
N LYS A 309 6.68 -14.48 -13.87
CA LYS A 309 6.20 -14.71 -15.24
C LYS A 309 4.95 -13.87 -15.54
N GLY A 310 3.97 -13.87 -14.65
CA GLY A 310 2.77 -13.03 -14.80
C GLY A 310 3.10 -11.55 -14.76
N ARG A 311 4.06 -11.15 -13.91
CA ARG A 311 4.52 -9.76 -13.79
C ARG A 311 5.18 -9.27 -15.08
N ALA A 312 6.07 -10.08 -15.66
CA ALA A 312 6.69 -9.78 -16.96
C ALA A 312 5.68 -9.69 -18.11
N LEU A 313 4.60 -10.49 -18.08
CA LEU A 313 3.49 -10.36 -19.03
C LEU A 313 2.72 -9.04 -18.80
N TYR A 314 2.37 -8.72 -17.56
CA TYR A 314 1.71 -7.44 -17.21
C TYR A 314 2.54 -6.24 -17.70
N ASP A 315 3.87 -6.22 -17.46
CA ASP A 315 4.77 -5.12 -17.91
C ASP A 315 4.77 -4.98 -19.43
N ARG A 316 4.88 -6.09 -20.15
CA ARG A 316 4.92 -6.07 -21.62
C ARG A 316 3.65 -5.51 -22.23
N LEU A 317 2.48 -5.90 -21.71
CA LEU A 317 1.18 -5.45 -22.22
C LEU A 317 0.91 -3.98 -21.87
N LEU A 318 1.31 -3.55 -20.66
CA LEU A 318 1.25 -2.15 -20.27
C LEU A 318 2.19 -1.28 -21.12
N GLN A 319 3.42 -1.75 -21.38
CA GLN A 319 4.36 -1.06 -22.25
C GLN A 319 3.83 -0.96 -23.69
N ALA A 320 3.23 -2.03 -24.23
CA ALA A 320 2.60 -2.01 -25.54
C ALA A 320 1.45 -0.98 -25.60
N THR A 321 0.65 -0.88 -24.53
CA THR A 321 -0.41 0.13 -24.40
C THR A 321 0.17 1.54 -24.43
N ASN A 322 1.20 1.82 -23.63
CA ASN A 322 1.85 3.13 -23.57
C ASN A 322 2.52 3.50 -24.91
N HIS A 323 3.16 2.54 -25.58
CA HIS A 323 3.73 2.73 -26.92
C HIS A 323 2.65 3.03 -27.98
N ALA A 324 1.49 2.38 -27.90
CA ALA A 324 0.39 2.61 -28.83
C ALA A 324 -0.33 3.95 -28.59
N LEU A 325 -0.35 4.45 -27.34
CA LEU A 325 -0.93 5.75 -27.02
C LEU A 325 -0.07 6.92 -27.53
N GLN A 326 1.26 6.76 -27.59
CA GLN A 326 2.24 7.79 -27.99
C GLN A 326 2.15 9.10 -27.18
N ALA A 327 1.57 9.04 -25.98
CA ALA A 327 1.42 10.15 -25.05
C ALA A 327 1.32 9.60 -23.63
N ALA A 328 1.54 10.45 -22.62
CA ALA A 328 1.22 10.09 -21.25
C ALA A 328 -0.31 9.93 -21.09
N PRO A 329 -0.79 8.93 -20.33
CA PRO A 329 -2.20 8.83 -19.95
C PRO A 329 -2.64 10.09 -19.19
N SER A 330 -3.79 10.63 -19.55
CA SER A 330 -4.35 11.87 -19.00
C SER A 330 -5.87 11.91 -19.19
N GLU A 331 -6.54 12.84 -18.51
CA GLU A 331 -7.99 13.06 -18.67
C GLU A 331 -8.41 13.29 -20.14
N LYS A 332 -7.54 13.89 -20.97
CA LYS A 332 -7.84 14.21 -22.38
C LYS A 332 -7.83 12.99 -23.31
N ASN A 333 -7.12 11.93 -22.94
CA ASN A 333 -6.96 10.72 -23.74
C ASN A 333 -7.40 9.45 -22.99
N ALA A 334 -8.14 9.60 -21.89
CA ALA A 334 -8.58 8.51 -21.02
C ALA A 334 -9.34 7.42 -21.78
N ASP A 335 -10.33 7.79 -22.61
CA ASP A 335 -11.11 6.83 -23.40
C ASP A 335 -10.22 6.01 -24.35
N ARG A 336 -9.28 6.68 -25.03
CA ARG A 336 -8.35 6.02 -25.94
C ARG A 336 -7.37 5.14 -25.20
N TYR A 337 -6.84 5.60 -24.06
CA TYR A 337 -5.97 4.82 -23.20
C TYR A 337 -6.68 3.56 -22.70
N ASN A 338 -7.90 3.69 -22.18
CA ASN A 338 -8.70 2.58 -21.67
C ASN A 338 -9.01 1.56 -22.77
N GLN A 339 -9.35 2.00 -23.98
CA GLN A 339 -9.55 1.10 -25.12
C GLN A 339 -8.27 0.33 -25.47
N LEU A 340 -7.13 1.03 -25.61
CA LEU A 340 -5.85 0.39 -25.91
C LEU A 340 -5.43 -0.58 -24.79
N LEU A 341 -5.66 -0.21 -23.54
CA LEU A 341 -5.36 -1.03 -22.38
C LEU A 341 -6.19 -2.31 -22.42
N GLN A 342 -7.51 -2.21 -22.66
CA GLN A 342 -8.39 -3.38 -22.83
C GLN A 342 -7.93 -4.28 -23.99
N ASP A 343 -7.65 -3.71 -25.15
CA ASP A 343 -7.23 -4.46 -26.35
C ASP A 343 -5.93 -5.24 -26.11
N ASN A 344 -4.90 -4.60 -25.56
CA ASN A 344 -3.62 -5.26 -25.29
C ASN A 344 -3.76 -6.36 -24.22
N PHE A 345 -4.58 -6.14 -23.18
CA PHE A 345 -4.77 -7.07 -22.07
C PHE A 345 -5.65 -8.28 -22.37
N GLN A 346 -6.27 -8.36 -23.56
CA GLN A 346 -6.89 -9.61 -24.05
C GLN A 346 -5.88 -10.76 -24.10
N SER A 347 -4.59 -10.45 -24.25
CA SER A 347 -3.49 -11.44 -24.24
C SER A 347 -3.17 -12.00 -22.83
N PHE A 348 -3.76 -11.43 -21.76
CA PHE A 348 -3.60 -11.94 -20.41
C PHE A 348 -4.80 -12.85 -20.05
N PRO A 349 -4.60 -14.13 -19.70
CA PRO A 349 -5.70 -15.06 -19.40
C PRO A 349 -6.61 -14.58 -18.27
N ASP A 350 -7.93 -14.58 -18.47
CA ASP A 350 -8.92 -14.06 -17.51
C ASP A 350 -9.77 -15.15 -16.87
N ASP A 351 -9.10 -16.24 -16.51
CA ASP A 351 -9.66 -17.42 -15.85
C ASP A 351 -8.63 -17.95 -14.84
N TYR A 352 -9.04 -18.19 -13.60
CA TYR A 352 -8.13 -18.58 -12.52
C TYR A 352 -7.46 -19.93 -12.77
N THR A 353 -8.13 -20.87 -13.44
CA THR A 353 -7.52 -22.18 -13.79
C THR A 353 -6.34 -21.99 -14.74
N THR A 354 -6.55 -21.23 -15.81
CA THR A 354 -5.50 -20.91 -16.79
C THR A 354 -4.35 -20.12 -16.17
N LEU A 355 -4.66 -19.16 -15.28
CA LEU A 355 -3.65 -18.40 -14.54
C LEU A 355 -2.77 -19.28 -13.66
N ARG A 356 -3.36 -20.30 -13.01
CA ARG A 356 -2.66 -21.27 -12.17
C ARG A 356 -1.81 -22.22 -13.00
N GLU A 357 -2.38 -22.86 -14.02
CA GLU A 357 -1.69 -23.82 -14.89
C GLU A 357 -0.51 -23.18 -15.64
N GLN A 358 -0.67 -21.93 -16.09
CA GLN A 358 0.41 -21.19 -16.73
C GLN A 358 1.38 -20.52 -15.73
N GLN A 359 1.17 -20.71 -14.43
CA GLN A 359 1.98 -20.13 -13.35
C GLN A 359 2.14 -18.61 -13.48
N LEU A 360 1.05 -17.91 -13.82
CA LEU A 360 1.01 -16.46 -13.96
C LEU A 360 0.66 -15.76 -12.64
N ALA A 361 -0.07 -16.43 -11.76
CA ALA A 361 -0.49 -15.89 -10.47
C ALA A 361 -0.23 -16.87 -9.32
N TRP A 362 -0.17 -16.35 -8.10
CA TRP A 362 -0.06 -17.13 -6.88
C TRP A 362 -1.45 -17.50 -6.35
N PHE A 363 -1.56 -18.69 -5.78
CA PHE A 363 -2.81 -19.24 -5.25
C PHE A 363 -2.62 -19.80 -3.85
N ARG A 364 -3.71 -19.88 -3.08
CA ARG A 364 -3.79 -20.66 -1.84
C ARG A 364 -4.64 -21.89 -2.09
N TYR A 365 -4.21 -23.01 -1.53
CA TYR A 365 -4.90 -24.30 -1.63
C TYR A 365 -5.58 -24.64 -0.31
N PHE A 366 -6.76 -25.23 -0.40
CA PHE A 366 -7.61 -25.58 0.74
C PHE A 366 -8.19 -26.99 0.55
N PRO A 367 -8.15 -27.86 1.57
CA PRO A 367 -8.88 -29.11 1.50
C PRO A 367 -10.38 -28.83 1.48
N THR A 368 -11.13 -29.56 0.66
CA THR A 368 -12.59 -29.46 0.63
C THR A 368 -13.21 -30.40 1.66
N GLU A 369 -14.51 -30.23 1.92
CA GLU A 369 -15.27 -31.17 2.76
C GLU A 369 -15.21 -32.61 2.19
N CYS A 370 -15.32 -32.76 0.86
CA CYS A 370 -15.18 -34.03 0.17
C CYS A 370 -13.79 -34.65 0.39
N GLY A 371 -12.73 -33.86 0.25
CA GLY A 371 -11.36 -34.32 0.46
C GLY A 371 -11.11 -34.76 1.90
N LEU A 372 -11.62 -34.01 2.87
CA LEU A 372 -11.51 -34.35 4.29
C LEU A 372 -12.28 -35.65 4.62
N ALA A 373 -13.47 -35.83 4.04
CA ALA A 373 -14.26 -37.06 4.21
C ALA A 373 -13.59 -38.28 3.57
N ALA A 374 -12.87 -38.10 2.46
CA ALA A 374 -12.18 -39.17 1.74
C ALA A 374 -10.79 -39.52 2.31
N LYS A 375 -10.30 -38.78 3.30
CA LYS A 375 -8.92 -38.84 3.84
C LYS A 375 -8.34 -40.24 3.98
N ASP A 376 -9.07 -41.16 4.61
CA ASP A 376 -8.57 -42.53 4.89
C ASP A 376 -8.52 -43.44 3.65
N SER A 377 -9.18 -43.03 2.57
CA SER A 377 -9.25 -43.74 1.29
C SER A 377 -8.40 -43.11 0.18
N LEU A 378 -7.79 -41.94 0.44
CA LEU A 378 -6.95 -41.26 -0.54
C LEU A 378 -5.68 -42.06 -0.81
N ASP A 379 -5.30 -42.12 -2.08
CA ASP A 379 -3.95 -42.55 -2.45
C ASP A 379 -2.96 -41.50 -1.94
N LYS A 380 -2.04 -41.92 -1.06
CA LYS A 380 -1.02 -41.06 -0.45
C LYS A 380 -0.06 -40.43 -1.45
N HIS A 381 -0.03 -40.94 -2.68
CA HIS A 381 0.78 -40.44 -3.79
C HIS A 381 -0.02 -39.62 -4.81
N SER A 382 -1.28 -39.27 -4.50
CA SER A 382 -2.11 -38.41 -5.36
C SER A 382 -1.41 -37.07 -5.63
N SER A 383 -1.40 -36.66 -6.90
CA SER A 383 -0.89 -35.35 -7.29
C SER A 383 -1.88 -34.23 -6.95
N LEU A 384 -1.38 -33.00 -6.84
CA LEU A 384 -2.23 -31.83 -6.61
C LEU A 384 -3.31 -31.67 -7.69
N GLU A 385 -2.96 -31.93 -8.95
CA GLU A 385 -3.91 -31.88 -10.08
C GLU A 385 -5.01 -32.93 -9.97
N GLN A 386 -4.68 -34.16 -9.55
CA GLN A 386 -5.68 -35.21 -9.33
C GLN A 386 -6.66 -34.83 -8.22
N LEU A 387 -6.15 -34.26 -7.13
CA LEU A 387 -6.97 -33.81 -6.01
C LEU A 387 -7.87 -32.64 -6.38
N ILE A 388 -7.41 -31.73 -7.24
CA ILE A 388 -8.23 -30.63 -7.77
C ILE A 388 -9.33 -31.17 -8.70
N ALA A 389 -8.96 -32.07 -9.63
CA ALA A 389 -9.91 -32.69 -10.55
C ALA A 389 -11.02 -33.51 -9.84
N GLN A 390 -10.71 -34.04 -8.65
CA GLN A 390 -11.64 -34.80 -7.80
C GLN A 390 -12.39 -33.92 -6.78
N ASP A 391 -12.20 -32.60 -6.79
CA ASP A 391 -12.73 -31.66 -5.80
C ASP A 391 -12.36 -32.03 -4.35
N TYR A 392 -11.17 -32.60 -4.13
CA TYR A 392 -10.61 -32.85 -2.80
C TYR A 392 -9.74 -31.69 -2.30
N VAL A 393 -9.14 -30.95 -3.23
CA VAL A 393 -8.46 -29.69 -2.97
C VAL A 393 -9.06 -28.63 -3.88
N ARG A 394 -9.36 -27.46 -3.33
CA ARG A 394 -9.69 -26.26 -4.11
C ARG A 394 -8.59 -25.23 -4.00
N PHE A 395 -8.47 -24.37 -5.00
CA PHE A 395 -7.54 -23.24 -4.98
C PHE A 395 -8.31 -21.93 -5.04
N GLN A 396 -7.74 -20.88 -4.43
CA GLN A 396 -8.26 -19.52 -4.46
C GLN A 396 -7.13 -18.53 -4.75
N PRO A 397 -7.38 -17.41 -5.44
CA PRO A 397 -6.36 -16.41 -5.73
C PRO A 397 -5.73 -15.89 -4.45
N LEU A 398 -4.40 -15.82 -4.40
CA LEU A 398 -3.70 -15.13 -3.32
C LEU A 398 -3.73 -13.63 -3.60
N VAL A 399 -4.49 -12.89 -2.80
CA VAL A 399 -4.63 -11.43 -2.92
C VAL A 399 -3.27 -10.72 -2.89
N TYR A 400 -3.13 -9.69 -3.72
CA TYR A 400 -1.96 -8.83 -3.78
C TYR A 400 -1.95 -7.85 -2.60
N GLU A 401 -0.85 -7.84 -1.85
CA GLU A 401 -0.62 -7.05 -0.62
C GLU A 401 0.33 -5.87 -0.85
N ASP A 402 0.85 -5.69 -2.05
CA ASP A 402 1.83 -4.66 -2.38
C ASP A 402 1.21 -3.54 -3.24
N PHE A 403 2.05 -2.79 -3.95
CA PHE A 403 1.69 -1.61 -4.73
C PHE A 403 2.08 -1.79 -6.19
N LEU A 404 1.42 -1.06 -7.08
CA LEU A 404 1.76 -1.13 -8.51
C LEU A 404 3.25 -0.82 -8.76
N PRO A 405 3.86 -1.49 -9.75
CA PRO A 405 5.23 -1.21 -10.16
C PRO A 405 5.35 0.23 -10.68
N VAL A 406 6.58 0.75 -10.72
CA VAL A 406 6.85 2.12 -11.22
C VAL A 406 6.41 2.30 -12.68
N SER A 407 6.36 1.24 -13.47
CA SER A 407 5.80 1.25 -14.84
C SER A 407 4.34 1.68 -14.91
N ALA A 408 3.63 1.66 -13.78
CA ALA A 408 2.24 2.08 -13.62
C ALA A 408 2.08 3.32 -12.71
N ALA A 409 3.17 4.03 -12.36
CA ALA A 409 3.20 5.14 -11.39
C ALA A 409 2.55 6.47 -11.86
N GLY A 410 1.52 6.42 -12.69
CA GLY A 410 0.82 7.61 -13.19
C GLY A 410 0.27 8.51 -12.06
N ILE A 411 -0.07 7.93 -10.91
CA ILE A 411 -0.66 8.62 -9.75
C ILE A 411 0.37 9.52 -9.09
N PHE A 412 1.63 9.08 -9.03
CA PHE A 412 2.69 9.87 -8.42
C PHE A 412 2.91 11.16 -9.22
N GLN A 413 2.94 11.07 -10.54
CA GLN A 413 3.06 12.25 -11.40
C GLN A 413 1.80 13.12 -11.36
N SER A 414 0.62 12.52 -11.53
CA SER A 414 -0.63 13.26 -11.64
C SER A 414 -1.10 13.91 -10.33
N ASN A 415 -0.71 13.40 -9.16
CA ASN A 415 -0.93 14.08 -7.87
C ASN A 415 0.02 15.28 -7.66
N LEU A 416 1.10 15.36 -8.43
CA LEU A 416 2.10 16.43 -8.35
C LEU A 416 1.92 17.50 -9.45
N GLY A 417 0.91 17.36 -10.33
CA GLY A 417 0.60 18.34 -11.39
C GLY A 417 1.56 18.31 -12.58
N ASP A 418 1.15 18.92 -13.70
CA ASP A 418 1.78 18.79 -15.04
C ASP A 418 3.13 19.52 -15.24
N ASN A 419 3.87 19.85 -14.18
CA ASN A 419 5.11 20.65 -14.32
C ASN A 419 6.35 19.79 -14.65
N GLN A 420 7.28 20.44 -15.36
CA GLN A 420 8.30 19.88 -16.26
C GLN A 420 9.14 18.69 -15.77
N HIS A 421 9.41 17.81 -16.73
CA HIS A 421 10.15 16.55 -16.63
C HIS A 421 11.65 16.73 -16.31
N ALA A 422 12.06 16.43 -15.08
CA ALA A 422 13.45 16.09 -14.78
C ALA A 422 13.63 14.57 -14.92
N GLN A 423 14.34 14.11 -15.95
CA GLN A 423 14.73 12.70 -16.06
C GLN A 423 15.95 12.45 -15.16
N TYR A 424 15.72 11.83 -14.00
CA TYR A 424 16.80 11.46 -13.10
C TYR A 424 17.47 10.16 -13.58
N ASN A 425 18.70 10.27 -14.09
CA ASN A 425 19.55 9.10 -14.34
C ASN A 425 20.06 8.55 -13.01
N ALA A 426 19.46 7.48 -12.48
CA ALA A 426 19.92 6.86 -11.24
C ALA A 426 20.45 5.43 -11.47
N ALA A 427 21.75 5.25 -11.21
CA ALA A 427 22.34 3.94 -10.97
C ALA A 427 21.83 3.35 -9.62
N SER A 428 21.88 2.02 -9.49
CA SER A 428 21.37 1.20 -8.38
C SER A 428 21.27 1.90 -7.01
N SER A 429 20.06 2.36 -6.70
CA SER A 429 19.62 3.16 -5.54
C SER A 429 19.11 2.32 -4.36
N ARG A 430 18.91 1.00 -4.54
CA ARG A 430 18.42 0.09 -3.49
C ARG A 430 19.37 -0.03 -2.30
N SER A 431 20.68 -0.19 -2.55
CA SER A 431 21.66 -0.33 -1.46
C SER A 431 21.74 0.92 -0.58
N ALA A 432 21.65 2.12 -1.18
CA ALA A 432 21.58 3.37 -0.44
C ALA A 432 20.29 3.46 0.40
N PHE A 433 19.16 3.01 -0.16
CA PHE A 433 17.89 2.94 0.58
C PHE A 433 17.96 1.97 1.76
N GLU A 434 18.46 0.75 1.56
CA GLU A 434 18.60 -0.27 2.61
C GLU A 434 19.58 0.18 3.72
N MET A 435 20.63 0.93 3.35
CA MET A 435 21.53 1.57 4.32
C MET A 435 20.80 2.64 5.14
N ALA A 436 20.01 3.50 4.49
CA ALA A 436 19.21 4.51 5.17
C ALA A 436 18.12 3.91 6.07
N LEU A 437 17.51 2.80 5.64
CA LEU A 437 16.51 2.03 6.37
C LEU A 437 17.12 1.28 7.57
N GLY A 438 18.41 0.92 7.49
CA GLY A 438 19.12 0.11 8.47
C GLY A 438 18.75 -1.38 8.41
N ALA A 439 18.16 -1.84 7.29
CA ALA A 439 17.79 -3.23 7.04
C ALA A 439 17.57 -3.47 5.54
N GLN A 440 17.66 -4.73 5.10
CA GLN A 440 17.23 -5.11 3.76
C GLN A 440 15.71 -5.08 3.65
N VAL A 441 15.19 -4.73 2.47
CA VAL A 441 13.77 -4.91 2.18
C VAL A 441 13.49 -6.35 1.78
N ILE A 442 12.35 -6.88 2.21
CA ILE A 442 11.92 -8.24 1.88
C ILE A 442 11.41 -8.26 0.43
N ASP A 443 11.79 -9.30 -0.32
CA ASP A 443 11.21 -9.58 -1.63
C ASP A 443 9.79 -10.13 -1.48
N GLU A 444 8.81 -9.40 -2.00
CA GLU A 444 7.41 -9.78 -1.95
C GLU A 444 7.11 -11.09 -2.69
N LEU A 445 7.82 -11.36 -3.79
CA LEU A 445 7.58 -12.55 -4.61
C LEU A 445 7.92 -13.83 -3.82
N THR A 446 8.99 -13.77 -3.02
CA THR A 446 9.33 -14.81 -2.08
C THR A 446 8.24 -15.01 -1.02
N LEU A 447 7.63 -13.95 -0.49
CA LEU A 447 6.54 -14.07 0.49
C LEU A 447 5.29 -14.75 -0.11
N TYR A 448 4.91 -14.39 -1.33
CA TYR A 448 3.79 -15.03 -2.02
C TYR A 448 4.07 -16.50 -2.32
N GLN A 449 5.27 -16.83 -2.80
CA GLN A 449 5.70 -18.20 -3.02
C GLN A 449 5.61 -19.03 -1.73
N GLN A 450 6.12 -18.51 -0.62
CA GLN A 450 6.07 -19.18 0.67
C GLN A 450 4.62 -19.37 1.18
N THR A 451 3.75 -18.40 0.95
CA THR A 451 2.32 -18.50 1.31
C THR A 451 1.63 -19.61 0.52
N GLN A 452 1.89 -19.68 -0.80
CA GLN A 452 1.38 -20.76 -1.63
C GLN A 452 1.89 -22.12 -1.13
N GLN A 453 3.21 -22.25 -0.87
CA GLN A 453 3.82 -23.48 -0.37
C GLN A 453 3.23 -23.92 0.98
N ARG A 454 3.07 -22.99 1.94
CA ARG A 454 2.44 -23.28 3.24
C ARG A 454 1.01 -23.80 3.07
N SER A 455 0.23 -23.22 2.15
CA SER A 455 -1.14 -23.68 1.89
C SER A 455 -1.20 -25.10 1.31
N VAL A 456 -0.27 -25.45 0.42
CA VAL A 456 -0.15 -26.82 -0.12
C VAL A 456 0.26 -27.81 0.97
N GLN A 457 1.24 -27.45 1.80
CA GLN A 457 1.67 -28.27 2.94
C GLN A 457 0.54 -28.50 3.95
N ALA A 458 -0.24 -27.45 4.25
CA ALA A 458 -1.41 -27.55 5.11
C ALA A 458 -2.49 -28.48 4.51
N CYS A 459 -2.70 -28.44 3.19
CA CYS A 459 -3.58 -29.39 2.50
C CYS A 459 -3.08 -30.83 2.64
N ALA A 460 -1.80 -31.08 2.38
CA ALA A 460 -1.21 -32.42 2.49
C ALA A 460 -1.41 -32.99 3.90
N GLN A 461 -1.13 -32.19 4.93
CA GLN A 461 -1.31 -32.58 6.33
C GLN A 461 -2.79 -32.85 6.66
N ALA A 462 -3.70 -31.97 6.24
CA ALA A 462 -5.14 -32.13 6.48
C ALA A 462 -5.67 -33.43 5.85
N LEU A 463 -5.24 -33.72 4.62
CA LEU A 463 -5.64 -34.90 3.83
C LEU A 463 -4.81 -36.17 4.12
N GLY A 464 -3.85 -36.13 5.05
CA GLY A 464 -3.06 -37.31 5.43
C GLY A 464 -2.09 -37.81 4.35
N LEU A 465 -1.65 -36.93 3.46
CA LEU A 465 -0.73 -37.23 2.35
C LEU A 465 0.73 -37.02 2.79
N ASP A 466 1.66 -37.77 2.21
CA ASP A 466 3.08 -37.71 2.58
C ASP A 466 3.72 -36.38 2.15
N ALA A 467 3.42 -35.92 0.93
CA ALA A 467 3.80 -34.61 0.42
C ALA A 467 2.91 -34.23 -0.78
N LEU A 468 2.67 -32.93 -0.95
CA LEU A 468 2.12 -32.36 -2.18
C LEU A 468 3.13 -31.39 -2.78
N ALA A 469 3.38 -31.56 -4.08
CA ALA A 469 4.22 -30.66 -4.87
C ALA A 469 3.34 -29.76 -5.77
N LEU A 470 3.86 -28.56 -6.04
CA LEU A 470 3.27 -27.55 -6.93
C LEU A 470 3.58 -27.81 -8.39
#